data_AF-A0A6P4FB02-F1
#
_entry.id   AF-A0A6P4FB02-F1
#
_cell.length_a   1.000
_cell.length_b   1.000
_cell.length_c   1.000
_cell.angle_alpha   90.00
_cell.angle_beta   90.00
_cell.angle_gamma   90.00
#
_symmetry.space_group_name_H-M   'P 1'
#
loop_
_entity.id
_entity.type
_entity.pdbx_description
1 polymer ?
#
loop_
_entity_poly.entity_id
_entity_poly.type
_entity_poly.pdbx_seq_one_letter_code
_entity_poly.pdbx_strand_id
1 'polypeptide(L)'
;MNRRLPGAFNQCHRLLFAVNNHATPAFSTRFLSTSRVNHQRQECQVLVVGGGTGGCAMAAKLSSRLGSNKVIVLEPEEKHYYQPMSL
;
A
#
# COMPACT_ATOMS: atom_id res chain seq x y z
N MET A 1 4.09 -17.37 -19.94
CA MET A 1 5.44 -16.92 -19.53
C MET A 1 5.66 -15.49 -20.00
N ASN A 2 6.03 -14.62 -19.04
CA ASN A 2 6.65 -13.29 -19.16
C ASN A 2 6.01 -12.19 -20.01
N ARG A 3 5.54 -11.13 -19.35
CA ARG A 3 5.64 -9.74 -19.84
C ARG A 3 6.27 -8.89 -18.72
N ARG A 4 7.60 -8.77 -18.76
CA ARG A 4 8.35 -7.54 -19.12
C ARG A 4 8.06 -6.36 -18.17
N LEU A 5 8.96 -6.17 -17.21
CA LEU A 5 9.19 -4.93 -16.49
C LEU A 5 9.88 -3.91 -17.43
N PRO A 6 9.37 -2.67 -17.59
CA PRO A 6 10.19 -1.51 -17.92
C PRO A 6 10.51 -0.81 -16.59
N GLY A 7 11.76 -0.50 -16.24
CA GLY A 7 12.71 0.30 -17.01
C GLY A 7 12.88 1.65 -16.29
N ALA A 8 14.06 1.83 -15.70
CA ALA A 8 14.69 3.09 -15.29
C ALA A 8 13.88 4.10 -14.43
N PHE A 9 14.23 4.18 -13.14
CA PHE A 9 13.95 5.37 -12.31
C PHE A 9 15.27 6.03 -11.91
N ASN A 10 15.77 6.90 -12.78
CA ASN A 10 16.72 7.94 -12.41
C ASN A 10 15.95 9.19 -11.98
N GLN A 11 16.58 9.95 -11.09
CA GLN A 11 16.25 11.31 -10.65
C GLN A 11 15.46 11.44 -9.33
N CYS A 12 16.25 11.54 -8.26
CA CYS A 12 15.91 12.10 -6.97
C CYS A 12 15.52 13.58 -7.13
N HIS A 13 14.33 13.96 -6.65
CA HIS A 13 14.08 15.35 -6.27
C HIS A 13 13.47 15.37 -4.87
N ARG A 14 14.30 15.86 -3.94
CA ARG A 14 14.05 16.11 -2.53
C ARG A 14 12.98 17.21 -2.42
N LEU A 15 11.71 16.84 -2.27
CA LEU A 15 10.67 17.79 -1.88
C LEU A 15 10.67 17.94 -0.35
N LEU A 16 11.36 18.99 0.09
CA LEU A 16 11.22 19.57 1.42
C LEU A 16 9.84 20.24 1.49
N PHE A 17 8.89 19.65 2.21
CA PHE A 17 7.67 20.35 2.59
C PHE A 17 7.87 21.01 3.96
N ALA A 18 7.86 22.34 3.93
CA ALA A 18 7.98 23.21 5.09
C ALA A 18 6.85 22.93 6.09
N VAL A 19 7.23 22.69 7.35
CA VAL A 19 6.31 22.50 8.47
C VAL A 19 6.09 23.87 9.12
N ASN A 20 4.92 24.47 8.94
CA ASN A 20 4.54 25.65 9.70
C ASN A 20 4.03 25.22 11.09
N ASN A 21 4.71 25.74 12.11
CA ASN A 21 4.51 25.43 13.52
C ASN A 21 3.15 25.93 14.03
N HIS A 22 2.29 25.01 14.49
CA HIS A 22 1.31 25.29 15.53
C HIS A 22 1.13 24.02 16.38
N ALA A 23 1.45 24.13 17.67
CA ALA A 23 1.50 23.02 18.61
C ALA A 23 0.13 22.35 18.76
N THR A 24 -0.06 21.26 18.00
CA THR A 24 -1.10 20.24 18.20
C THR A 24 -0.36 18.98 18.64
N PRO A 25 -0.95 18.11 19.48
CA PRO A 25 -0.28 16.88 19.90
C PRO A 25 0.10 16.13 18.63
N ALA A 26 1.41 16.04 18.38
CA ALA A 26 1.97 15.50 17.17
C ALA A 26 1.77 13.98 17.17
N PHE A 27 0.54 13.54 16.88
CA PHE A 27 0.38 12.30 16.15
C PHE A 27 1.18 12.51 14.87
N SER A 28 2.41 12.00 14.85
CA SER A 28 3.22 11.92 13.65
C SER A 28 2.35 11.23 12.61
N THR A 29 1.77 12.02 11.71
CA THR A 29 0.99 11.51 10.59
C THR A 29 1.98 10.76 9.71
N ARG A 30 2.18 9.48 10.04
CA ARG A 30 3.01 8.60 9.22
C ARG A 30 2.31 8.45 7.89
N PHE A 31 2.98 8.88 6.83
CA PHE A 31 2.50 8.65 5.48
C PHE A 31 2.37 7.14 5.28
N LEU A 32 1.19 6.68 4.90
CA LEU A 32 0.89 5.26 4.65
C LEU A 32 1.33 4.82 3.24
N SER A 33 1.95 5.72 2.47
CA SER A 33 2.41 5.47 1.10
C SER A 33 3.92 5.62 1.02
N THR A 34 4.60 4.55 0.62
CA THR A 34 6.02 4.56 0.25
C THR A 34 6.22 4.77 -1.26
N SER A 35 5.15 4.69 -2.05
CA SER A 35 5.14 4.78 -3.51
C SER A 35 4.63 6.14 -4.02
N ARG A 36 4.92 6.44 -5.30
CA ARG A 36 4.40 7.62 -6.00
C ARG A 36 2.87 7.56 -6.11
N VAL A 37 2.25 8.73 -6.18
CA VAL A 37 0.80 8.85 -6.45
C VAL A 37 0.51 8.20 -7.80
N ASN A 38 -0.38 7.22 -7.80
CA ASN A 38 -0.89 6.62 -9.03
C ASN A 38 -2.12 7.42 -9.50
N HIS A 39 -2.06 7.99 -10.70
CA HIS A 39 -3.19 8.71 -11.32
C HIS A 39 -4.20 7.80 -12.02
N GLN A 40 -3.96 6.49 -12.05
CA GLN A 40 -4.94 5.54 -12.58
C GLN A 40 -6.16 5.45 -11.66
N ARG A 41 -7.35 5.57 -12.25
CA ARG A 41 -8.60 5.35 -11.52
C ARG A 41 -8.73 3.87 -11.19
N GLN A 42 -8.53 3.54 -9.91
CA GLN A 42 -8.85 2.22 -9.38
C GLN A 42 -10.10 2.33 -8.50
N GLU A 43 -11.03 1.41 -8.71
CA GLU A 43 -12.30 1.39 -7.98
C GLU A 43 -12.47 0.01 -7.36
N CYS A 44 -12.81 0.00 -6.07
CA CYS A 44 -13.12 -1.21 -5.34
C CYS A 44 -14.27 -0.90 -4.37
N GLN A 45 -15.00 -1.95 -4.01
CA GLN A 45 -16.00 -1.84 -2.96
C GLN A 45 -15.36 -1.88 -1.58
N VAL A 46 -14.24 -2.60 -1.44
CA VAL A 46 -13.47 -2.66 -0.20
C VAL A 46 -11.98 -2.46 -0.47
N LEU A 47 -11.38 -1.50 0.24
CA LEU A 47 -9.94 -1.30 0.29
C LEU A 47 -9.39 -1.85 1.61
N VAL A 48 -8.49 -2.82 1.52
CA VAL A 48 -7.73 -3.36 2.66
C VAL A 48 -6.37 -2.67 2.69
N VAL A 49 -6.06 -1.99 3.80
CA VAL A 49 -4.74 -1.34 3.99
C VAL A 49 -3.85 -2.25 4.82
N GLY A 50 -2.74 -2.68 4.23
CA GLY A 50 -1.81 -3.66 4.78
C GLY A 50 -2.09 -5.07 4.26
N GLY A 51 -1.08 -5.69 3.66
CA GLY A 51 -1.05 -7.07 3.17
C GLY A 51 -0.56 -8.07 4.19
N GLY A 52 -0.59 -7.72 5.49
CA GLY A 52 -0.30 -8.59 6.62
C GLY A 52 -1.12 -9.89 6.64
N THR A 53 -0.86 -10.79 7.60
CA THR A 53 -1.66 -12.03 7.77
C THR A 53 -3.16 -11.74 7.89
N GLY A 54 -3.54 -10.75 8.69
CA GLY A 54 -4.94 -10.32 8.83
C GLY A 54 -5.50 -9.67 7.56
N GLY A 55 -4.69 -8.85 6.88
CA GLY A 55 -5.07 -8.16 5.65
C GLY A 55 -5.37 -9.13 4.51
N CYS A 56 -4.44 -10.05 4.24
CA CYS A 56 -4.63 -11.10 3.24
C CYS A 56 -5.83 -12.01 3.57
N ALA A 57 -6.01 -12.38 4.83
CA ALA A 57 -7.15 -13.20 5.26
C ALA A 57 -8.49 -12.50 5.00
N MET A 58 -8.57 -11.19 5.30
CA MET A 58 -9.77 -10.40 4.99
C MET A 58 -9.99 -10.20 3.50
N ALA A 59 -8.94 -9.94 2.74
CA ALA A 59 -9.04 -9.82 1.29
C ALA A 59 -9.60 -11.10 0.65
N ALA A 60 -9.12 -12.28 1.08
CA ALA A 60 -9.60 -13.57 0.60
C ALA A 60 -11.07 -13.82 0.98
N LYS A 61 -11.44 -13.57 2.24
CA LYS A 61 -12.81 -13.76 2.75
C LYS A 61 -13.82 -12.82 2.07
N LEU A 62 -13.41 -11.59 1.77
CA LEU A 62 -14.28 -10.61 1.13
C LEU A 62 -14.37 -10.86 -0.38
N SER A 63 -13.28 -11.24 -1.02
CA SER A 63 -13.27 -11.58 -2.46
C SER A 63 -14.19 -12.76 -2.76
N SER A 64 -14.29 -13.75 -1.87
CA SER A 64 -15.21 -14.88 -2.04
C SER A 64 -16.69 -14.49 -1.94
N ARG A 65 -17.01 -13.39 -1.25
CA ARG A 65 -18.38 -12.90 -1.07
C ARG A 65 -18.79 -11.87 -2.12
N LEU A 66 -17.87 -11.01 -2.52
CA LEU A 66 -18.13 -9.86 -3.39
C LEU A 66 -17.86 -10.17 -4.87
N GLY A 67 -17.13 -11.25 -5.16
CA GLY A 67 -16.69 -11.57 -6.51
C GLY A 67 -15.39 -10.86 -6.90
N SER A 68 -14.93 -11.14 -8.12
CA SER A 68 -13.66 -10.63 -8.63
C SER A 68 -13.68 -9.10 -8.79
N ASN A 69 -12.51 -8.47 -8.60
CA ASN A 69 -12.30 -7.03 -8.79
C ASN A 69 -13.10 -6.10 -7.86
N LYS A 70 -13.62 -6.61 -6.73
CA LYS A 70 -14.32 -5.79 -5.72
C LYS A 70 -13.46 -5.44 -4.50
N VAL A 71 -12.31 -6.08 -4.34
CA VAL A 71 -11.40 -5.88 -3.20
C VAL A 71 -10.01 -5.50 -3.73
N ILE A 72 -9.44 -4.43 -3.18
CA ILE A 72 -8.04 -4.03 -3.42
C ILE A 72 -7.27 -4.15 -2.11
N VAL A 73 -6.04 -4.66 -2.16
CA VAL A 73 -5.10 -4.68 -1.05
C VAL A 73 -4.00 -3.65 -1.34
N LEU A 74 -3.81 -2.69 -0.44
CA LEU A 74 -2.73 -1.71 -0.50
C LEU A 74 -1.61 -2.16 0.44
N GLU A 75 -0.51 -2.63 -0.13
CA GLU A 75 0.70 -3.07 0.58
C GLU A 75 1.94 -2.54 -0.16
N PRO A 76 2.87 -1.86 0.53
CA PRO A 76 4.10 -1.36 -0.10
C PRO A 76 5.05 -2.46 -0.58
N GLU A 77 5.08 -3.62 0.09
CA GLU A 77 6.00 -4.71 -0.22
C GLU A 77 5.35 -5.85 -0.99
N GLU A 78 5.96 -6.28 -2.11
CA GLU A 78 5.45 -7.42 -2.89
C GLU A 78 5.63 -8.76 -2.14
N LYS A 79 6.59 -8.83 -1.22
CA LYS A 79 6.89 -10.03 -0.43
C LYS A 79 6.14 -9.99 0.88
N HIS A 80 5.24 -10.95 1.08
CA HIS A 80 4.58 -11.14 2.36
C HIS A 80 5.37 -12.14 3.23
N TYR A 81 5.94 -11.67 4.34
CA TYR A 81 6.71 -12.51 5.26
C TYR A 81 5.82 -13.12 6.34
N TYR A 82 5.94 -14.44 6.53
CA TYR A 82 5.32 -15.12 7.65
C TYR A 82 6.15 -14.91 8.93
N GLN A 83 5.83 -13.84 9.66
CA GLN A 83 6.55 -13.43 10.89
C GLN A 83 6.60 -14.49 12.01
N PRO A 84 5.60 -15.37 12.21
CA PRO A 84 5.67 -16.37 13.29
C PRO A 84 6.80 -17.41 13.14
N MET A 85 7.43 -17.52 11.98
CA MET A 85 8.60 -18.38 11.75
C MET A 85 9.94 -17.65 11.93
N SER A 86 9.96 -16.55 12.69
CA SER A 86 11.21 -15.90 13.12
C SER A 86 11.81 -16.70 14.28
N LEU A 87 12.52 -17.79 13.97
CA LEU A 87 13.46 -18.47 14.87
C LEU A 87 14.89 -18.12 14.45
#